data_AF-A0A7S0KQN7-F1
#
_entry.id   AF-A0A7S0KQN7-F1
#
_cell.length_a   1.000
_cell.length_b   1.000
_cell.length_c   1.000
_cell.angle_alpha   90.00
_cell.angle_beta   90.00
_cell.angle_gamma   90.00
#
_symmetry.space_group_name_H-M   'P 1'
#
loop_
_entity.id
_entity.type
_entity.pdbx_description
1 polymer ?
#
loop_
_entity_poly.entity_id
_entity_poly.type
_entity_poly.pdbx_seq_one_letter_code
_entity_poly.pdbx_strand_id
1 'polypeptide(L)'
;DPDEAASFLPSFLPGPSCAAAARNPSLDSSITTLQRILMTSPDFAARCAAVQALTTVAVRSGEPFRLRCYAALRGLQRSASADTAAAAGPPALAHEIDSAVTMLDHAYRAKERFAAMLADNGSDPSGWNPGTLAEVTGRSEVVTEMASRT
;
A
#
# COMPACT_ATOMS: atom_id res chain seq x y z
N ASP A 1 -50.86 3.76 -6.54
CA ASP A 1 -50.31 2.40 -6.46
C ASP A 1 -51.11 1.51 -7.41
N PRO A 2 -50.53 0.80 -8.40
CA PRO A 2 -49.17 0.82 -8.98
C PRO A 2 -49.24 1.37 -10.45
N ASP A 3 -48.21 1.75 -11.21
CA ASP A 3 -46.98 1.03 -11.57
C ASP A 3 -45.97 2.07 -12.08
N GLU A 4 -45.20 2.65 -11.15
CA GLU A 4 -43.99 3.42 -11.45
C GLU A 4 -42.82 2.44 -11.41
N ALA A 5 -42.66 1.63 -12.44
CA ALA A 5 -41.51 0.74 -12.60
C ALA A 5 -40.53 1.31 -13.64
N ALA A 6 -40.19 2.59 -13.48
CA ALA A 6 -39.01 3.15 -14.10
C ALA A 6 -37.79 2.81 -13.23
N SER A 7 -36.83 2.10 -13.84
CA SER A 7 -35.41 2.31 -13.58
C SER A 7 -34.92 2.12 -12.14
N PHE A 8 -34.80 0.87 -11.71
CA PHE A 8 -33.83 0.49 -10.69
C PHE A 8 -32.96 -0.67 -11.19
N LEU A 9 -32.25 -0.43 -12.28
CA LEU A 9 -30.96 -1.11 -12.46
C LEU A 9 -29.95 -0.27 -11.67
N PRO A 10 -29.22 -0.85 -10.69
CA PRO A 10 -28.09 -0.15 -10.12
C PRO A 10 -27.08 0.01 -11.26
N SER A 11 -26.99 1.23 -11.77
CA SER A 11 -25.88 1.71 -12.56
C SER A 11 -24.62 1.52 -11.70
N PHE A 12 -23.97 0.36 -11.90
CA PHE A 12 -22.61 0.10 -11.49
C PHE A 12 -21.72 1.04 -12.32
N LEU A 13 -21.79 2.34 -12.00
CA LEU A 13 -20.80 3.29 -12.46
C LEU A 13 -19.46 2.77 -11.92
N PRO A 14 -18.50 2.42 -12.79
CA PRO A 14 -17.17 2.09 -12.34
C PRO A 14 -16.68 3.32 -11.58
N GLY A 15 -16.52 3.19 -10.27
CA GLY A 15 -15.98 4.27 -9.45
C GLY A 15 -14.63 4.74 -10.02
N PRO A 16 -14.11 5.89 -9.58
CA PRO A 16 -12.85 6.46 -10.07
C PRO A 16 -11.65 5.48 -10.04
N SER A 17 -11.76 4.39 -9.27
CA SER A 17 -10.83 3.25 -9.22
C SER A 17 -10.68 2.53 -10.58
N CYS A 18 -11.76 2.24 -11.30
CA CYS A 18 -11.68 1.54 -12.59
C CYS A 18 -11.09 2.43 -13.70
N ALA A 19 -11.39 3.73 -13.66
CA ALA A 19 -10.88 4.71 -14.62
C ALA A 19 -9.36 4.94 -14.49
N ALA A 20 -8.78 4.68 -13.33
CA ALA A 20 -7.35 4.85 -13.09
C ALA A 20 -6.52 3.57 -13.33
N ALA A 21 -7.11 2.37 -13.10
CA ALA A 21 -6.53 1.11 -13.58
C ALA A 21 -6.47 1.05 -15.13
N ALA A 22 -7.47 1.61 -15.80
CA ALA A 22 -7.50 1.77 -17.26
C ALA A 22 -6.34 2.60 -17.83
N ARG A 23 -5.69 3.45 -17.02
CA ARG A 23 -4.56 4.29 -17.46
C ARG A 23 -3.24 3.52 -17.57
N ASN A 24 -3.12 2.36 -16.94
CA ASN A 24 -1.90 1.54 -17.02
C ASN A 24 -2.21 0.04 -16.87
N PRO A 25 -2.69 -0.62 -17.95
CA PRO A 25 -3.04 -2.04 -17.94
C PRO A 25 -1.84 -2.95 -17.65
N SER A 26 -0.63 -2.53 -18.03
CA SER A 26 0.60 -3.27 -17.78
C SER A 26 0.92 -3.35 -16.28
N LEU A 27 0.75 -2.24 -15.56
CA LEU A 27 0.94 -2.21 -14.11
C LEU A 27 -0.12 -3.04 -13.39
N ASP A 28 -1.36 -2.98 -13.85
CA ASP A 28 -2.46 -3.77 -13.28
C ASP A 28 -2.24 -5.29 -13.42
N SER A 29 -1.81 -5.72 -14.60
CA SER A 29 -1.43 -7.11 -14.88
C SER A 29 -0.24 -7.56 -14.02
N SER A 30 0.75 -6.69 -13.86
CA SER A 30 1.93 -6.95 -13.02
C SER A 30 1.54 -7.15 -11.56
N ILE A 31 0.72 -6.26 -10.99
CA ILE A 31 0.23 -6.37 -9.61
C ILE A 31 -0.56 -7.68 -9.41
N THR A 32 -1.45 -8.00 -10.35
CA THR A 32 -2.23 -9.24 -10.30
C THR A 32 -1.32 -10.48 -10.33
N THR A 33 -0.26 -10.43 -11.13
CA THR A 33 0.73 -11.52 -11.22
C THR A 33 1.54 -11.65 -9.93
N LEU A 34 1.97 -10.54 -9.32
CA LEU A 34 2.67 -10.54 -8.03
C LEU A 34 1.78 -11.10 -6.90
N GLN A 35 0.51 -10.70 -6.86
CA GLN A 35 -0.48 -11.25 -5.91
C GLN A 35 -0.64 -12.77 -6.09
N ARG A 36 -0.70 -13.25 -7.33
CA ARG A 36 -0.76 -14.69 -7.63
C ARG A 36 0.50 -15.40 -7.15
N ILE A 37 1.70 -14.90 -7.48
CA ILE A 37 2.98 -15.47 -7.04
C ILE A 37 3.01 -15.58 -5.51
N LEU A 38 2.61 -14.53 -4.81
CA LEU A 38 2.59 -14.48 -3.35
C LEU A 38 1.71 -15.59 -2.74
N MET A 39 0.57 -15.91 -3.38
CA MET A 39 -0.39 -16.90 -2.89
C MET A 39 -0.10 -18.33 -3.35
N THR A 40 0.41 -18.52 -4.57
CA THR A 40 0.45 -19.84 -5.22
C THR A 40 1.86 -20.37 -5.49
N SER A 41 2.90 -19.54 -5.36
CA SER A 41 4.28 -19.98 -5.63
C SER A 41 4.76 -20.94 -4.54
N PRO A 42 5.31 -22.12 -4.90
CA PRO A 42 5.98 -23.00 -3.95
C PRO A 42 7.35 -22.43 -3.52
N ASP A 43 7.95 -21.58 -4.34
CA ASP A 43 9.23 -20.94 -4.03
C ASP A 43 9.04 -19.79 -3.03
N PHE A 44 9.75 -19.90 -1.91
CA PHE A 44 9.78 -18.88 -0.87
C PHE A 44 10.43 -17.58 -1.35
N ALA A 45 11.54 -17.66 -2.08
CA ALA A 45 12.25 -16.47 -2.54
C ALA A 45 11.37 -15.64 -3.50
N ALA A 46 10.65 -16.29 -4.42
CA ALA A 46 9.68 -15.64 -5.28
C ALA A 46 8.53 -14.97 -4.50
N ARG A 47 8.08 -15.56 -3.38
CA ARG A 47 7.06 -14.93 -2.52
C ARG A 47 7.59 -13.69 -1.81
N CYS A 48 8.81 -13.76 -1.24
CA CYS A 48 9.44 -12.57 -0.64
C CYS A 48 9.67 -11.47 -1.68
N ALA A 49 10.18 -11.81 -2.86
CA ALA A 49 10.34 -10.86 -3.96
C ALA A 49 9.00 -10.22 -4.37
N ALA A 50 7.89 -10.99 -4.35
CA ALA A 50 6.57 -10.47 -4.62
C ALA A 50 6.09 -9.48 -3.55
N VAL A 51 6.36 -9.75 -2.26
CA VAL A 51 6.10 -8.79 -1.16
C VAL A 51 6.87 -7.49 -1.40
N GLN A 52 8.17 -7.58 -1.63
CA GLN A 52 9.04 -6.41 -1.84
C GLN A 52 8.63 -5.59 -3.07
N ALA A 53 8.26 -6.25 -4.16
CA ALA A 53 7.74 -5.59 -5.35
C ALA A 53 6.40 -4.88 -5.09
N LEU A 54 5.46 -5.53 -4.41
CA LEU A 54 4.18 -4.91 -4.04
C LEU A 54 4.37 -3.71 -3.12
N THR A 55 5.28 -3.81 -2.16
CA THR A 55 5.68 -2.70 -1.27
C THR A 55 6.23 -1.52 -2.07
N THR A 56 7.14 -1.79 -3.02
CA THR A 56 7.69 -0.76 -3.91
C THR A 56 6.61 -0.08 -4.74
N VAL A 57 5.69 -0.87 -5.32
CA VAL A 57 4.55 -0.33 -6.06
C VAL A 57 3.67 0.52 -5.15
N ALA A 58 3.40 0.08 -3.91
CA ALA A 58 2.58 0.81 -2.95
C ALA A 58 3.20 2.17 -2.57
N VAL A 59 4.53 2.29 -2.49
CA VAL A 59 5.20 3.57 -2.23
C VAL A 59 5.19 4.47 -3.46
N ARG A 60 5.53 3.92 -4.64
CA ARG A 60 5.84 4.73 -5.84
C ARG A 60 4.64 5.03 -6.73
N SER A 61 3.57 4.26 -6.61
CA SER A 61 2.37 4.46 -7.44
C SER A 61 1.39 5.47 -6.81
N GLY A 62 0.54 6.04 -7.68
CA GLY A 62 -0.64 6.80 -7.29
C GLY A 62 -1.86 5.89 -7.08
N GLU A 63 -3.01 6.50 -6.80
CA GLU A 63 -4.27 5.76 -6.77
C GLU A 63 -4.67 5.30 -8.18
N PRO A 64 -5.17 4.06 -8.33
CA PRO A 64 -5.70 3.16 -7.29
C PRO A 64 -4.70 2.07 -6.85
N PHE A 65 -3.54 2.01 -7.49
CA PHE A 65 -2.57 0.93 -7.34
C PHE A 65 -1.95 0.90 -5.96
N ARG A 66 -1.72 2.09 -5.37
CA ARG A 66 -1.26 2.24 -3.99
C ARG A 66 -2.16 1.50 -3.01
N LEU A 67 -3.44 1.87 -2.97
CA LEU A 67 -4.42 1.26 -2.07
C LEU A 67 -4.60 -0.23 -2.34
N ARG A 68 -4.60 -0.66 -3.61
CA ARG A 68 -4.71 -2.08 -3.98
C ARG A 68 -3.56 -2.92 -3.41
N CYS A 69 -2.32 -2.47 -3.55
CA CYS A 69 -1.15 -3.18 -3.03
C CYS A 69 -1.15 -3.20 -1.49
N TYR A 70 -1.43 -2.07 -0.85
CA TYR A 70 -1.52 -1.99 0.61
C TYR A 70 -2.61 -2.91 1.18
N ALA A 71 -3.81 -2.91 0.58
CA ALA A 71 -4.92 -3.75 1.00
C ALA A 71 -4.60 -5.25 0.85
N ALA A 72 -3.88 -5.64 -0.19
CA ALA A 72 -3.45 -7.02 -0.39
C ALA A 72 -2.48 -7.49 0.72
N LEU A 73 -1.46 -6.69 1.03
CA LEU A 73 -0.50 -6.99 2.11
C LEU A 73 -1.18 -7.03 3.48
N ARG A 74 -2.08 -6.08 3.79
CA ARG A 74 -2.89 -6.10 5.04
C ARG A 74 -3.86 -7.27 5.11
N GLY A 75 -4.40 -7.71 3.98
CA GLY A 75 -5.23 -8.92 3.90
C GLY A 75 -4.42 -10.14 4.33
N LEU A 76 -3.24 -10.31 3.75
CA LEU A 76 -2.35 -11.43 4.05
C LEU A 76 -1.79 -11.41 5.49
N GLN A 77 -1.44 -10.23 6.01
CA GLN A 77 -1.01 -10.07 7.41
C GLN A 77 -2.09 -10.57 8.38
N ARG A 78 -3.36 -10.21 8.12
CA ARG A 78 -4.50 -10.66 8.94
C ARG A 78 -4.76 -12.16 8.81
N SER A 79 -4.65 -12.72 7.62
CA SER A 79 -4.80 -14.16 7.42
C SER A 79 -3.69 -14.95 8.11
N ALA A 80 -2.45 -14.45 8.06
CA ALA A 80 -1.31 -15.08 8.73
C ALA A 80 -1.41 -15.02 10.26
N SER A 81 -2.00 -13.97 10.83
CA SER A 81 -2.21 -13.87 12.28
C SER A 81 -3.41 -14.66 12.79
N ALA A 82 -4.43 -14.89 11.95
CA ALA A 82 -5.63 -15.64 12.32
C ALA A 82 -5.43 -17.17 12.30
N ASP A 83 -4.47 -17.67 11.51
CA ASP A 83 -4.26 -19.11 11.33
C ASP A 83 -2.80 -19.51 11.61
N THR A 84 -2.45 -19.57 12.90
CA THR A 84 -1.12 -20.02 13.36
C THR A 84 -0.82 -21.48 13.01
N ALA A 85 -1.83 -22.27 12.61
CA ALA A 85 -1.68 -23.67 12.21
C ALA A 85 -1.62 -23.88 10.68
N ALA A 86 -2.35 -23.09 9.88
CA ALA A 86 -2.21 -23.12 8.41
C ALA A 86 -1.08 -22.21 7.88
N ALA A 87 -0.46 -21.41 8.75
CA ALA A 87 0.78 -20.66 8.49
C ALA A 87 2.02 -21.56 8.34
N ALA A 88 1.88 -22.80 7.85
CA ALA A 88 3.00 -23.64 7.41
C ALA A 88 3.59 -23.17 6.06
N GLY A 89 3.72 -21.86 5.89
CA GLY A 89 4.82 -21.26 5.14
C GLY A 89 5.94 -20.92 6.12
N PRO A 90 7.18 -20.69 5.67
CA PRO A 90 8.26 -20.33 6.59
C PRO A 90 7.87 -19.10 7.42
N PRO A 91 8.11 -19.09 8.75
CA PRO A 91 7.84 -17.93 9.62
C PRO A 91 8.46 -16.63 9.08
N ALA A 92 9.49 -16.76 8.25
CA ALA A 92 10.10 -15.68 7.51
C ALA A 92 9.12 -14.90 6.59
N LEU A 93 8.14 -15.53 5.92
CA LEU A 93 7.22 -14.79 5.03
C LEU A 93 6.26 -13.91 5.82
N ALA A 94 5.78 -14.39 6.98
CA ALA A 94 4.94 -13.60 7.87
C ALA A 94 5.69 -12.37 8.39
N HIS A 95 6.97 -12.55 8.73
CA HIS A 95 7.85 -11.44 9.12
C HIS A 95 8.07 -10.43 7.98
N GLU A 96 8.29 -10.90 6.75
CA GLU A 96 8.41 -10.02 5.57
C GLU A 96 7.15 -9.19 5.34
N ILE A 97 5.96 -9.81 5.44
CA ILE A 97 4.68 -9.11 5.28
C ILE A 97 4.47 -8.09 6.41
N ASP A 98 4.79 -8.45 7.64
CA ASP A 98 4.67 -7.55 8.80
C ASP A 98 5.60 -6.34 8.70
N SER A 99 6.86 -6.57 8.31
CA SER A 99 7.84 -5.53 8.03
C SER A 99 7.38 -4.59 6.91
N ALA A 100 6.92 -5.16 5.79
CA ALA A 100 6.39 -4.40 4.66
C ALA A 100 5.20 -3.53 5.05
N VAL A 101 4.23 -4.09 5.78
CA VAL A 101 3.05 -3.34 6.25
C VAL A 101 3.46 -2.23 7.22
N THR A 102 4.35 -2.52 8.17
CA THR A 102 4.82 -1.54 9.15
C THR A 102 5.50 -0.37 8.45
N MET A 103 6.39 -0.64 7.50
CA MET A 103 7.03 0.40 6.70
C MET A 103 5.99 1.26 5.95
N LEU A 104 5.00 0.63 5.30
CA LEU A 104 3.94 1.38 4.59
C LEU A 104 3.09 2.24 5.54
N ASP A 105 2.76 1.75 6.73
CA ASP A 105 2.04 2.52 7.75
C ASP A 105 2.84 3.77 8.17
N HIS A 106 4.15 3.61 8.38
CA HIS A 106 5.05 4.73 8.69
C HIS A 106 5.18 5.71 7.53
N ALA A 107 5.38 5.22 6.30
CA ALA A 107 5.52 6.04 5.10
C ALA A 107 4.26 6.87 4.81
N TYR A 108 3.06 6.28 4.94
CA TYR A 108 1.81 7.00 4.70
C TYR A 108 1.50 8.01 5.80
N ARG A 109 1.77 7.69 7.07
CA ARG A 109 1.67 8.67 8.16
C ARG A 109 2.69 9.81 7.99
N ALA A 110 3.90 9.52 7.54
CA ALA A 110 4.91 10.54 7.22
C ALA A 110 4.43 11.48 6.10
N LYS A 111 3.87 10.91 5.03
CA LYS A 111 3.30 11.68 3.92
C LYS A 111 2.13 12.58 4.37
N GLU A 112 1.21 12.05 5.18
CA GLU A 112 0.08 12.82 5.72
C GLU A 112 0.56 13.96 6.62
N ARG A 113 1.49 13.67 7.53
CA ARG A 113 2.07 14.69 8.41
C ARG A 113 2.83 15.76 7.63
N PHE A 114 3.58 15.38 6.60
CA PHE A 114 4.27 16.32 5.72
C PHE A 114 3.29 17.22 4.96
N ALA A 115 2.16 16.67 4.48
CA ALA A 115 1.10 17.46 3.87
C ALA A 115 0.49 18.48 4.86
N ALA A 116 0.28 18.11 6.12
CA ALA A 116 -0.15 19.05 7.15
C ALA A 116 0.90 20.14 7.40
N MET A 117 2.20 19.78 7.49
CA MET A 117 3.28 20.76 7.64
C MET A 117 3.33 21.76 6.47
N LEU A 118 3.13 21.28 5.23
CA LEU A 118 3.03 22.14 4.04
C LEU A 118 1.83 23.09 4.12
N ALA A 119 0.69 22.64 4.62
CA ALA A 119 -0.49 23.48 4.80
C ALA A 119 -0.24 24.58 5.86
N ASP A 120 0.46 24.25 6.94
CA ASP A 120 0.73 25.19 8.05
C ASP A 120 1.86 26.19 7.75
N ASN A 121 2.92 25.76 7.04
CA ASN A 121 4.15 26.54 6.85
C ASN A 121 4.33 27.04 5.40
N GLY A 122 3.46 26.62 4.47
CA GLY A 122 3.58 26.93 3.04
C GLY A 122 4.61 26.07 2.31
N SER A 123 4.68 26.23 0.99
CA SER A 123 5.47 25.37 0.10
C SER A 123 6.96 25.68 0.05
N ASP A 124 7.43 26.76 0.69
CA ASP A 124 8.84 27.17 0.72
C ASP A 124 9.50 26.75 2.04
N PRO A 125 10.32 25.68 2.05
CA PRO A 125 10.97 25.18 3.26
C PRO A 125 11.97 26.16 3.88
N SER A 126 12.44 27.17 3.14
CA SER A 126 13.42 28.13 3.66
C SER A 126 12.84 29.04 4.75
N GLY A 127 11.51 29.23 4.75
CA GLY A 127 10.79 29.99 5.77
C GLY A 127 10.32 29.15 6.97
N TRP A 128 10.57 27.84 6.98
CA TRP A 128 10.06 26.96 8.02
C TRP A 128 10.84 27.10 9.32
N ASN A 129 10.17 26.90 10.46
CA ASN A 129 10.86 26.91 11.73
C ASN A 129 11.80 25.69 11.86
N PRO A 130 12.92 25.81 12.61
CA PRO A 130 13.91 24.73 12.74
C PRO A 130 13.33 23.43 13.32
N GLY A 131 12.31 23.52 14.17
CA GLY A 131 11.64 22.35 14.76
C GLY A 131 10.88 21.53 13.71
N THR A 132 10.16 22.19 12.81
CA THR A 132 9.47 21.56 11.68
C THR A 132 10.46 20.87 10.75
N LEU A 133 11.59 21.52 10.43
CA LEU A 133 12.64 20.92 9.60
C LEU A 133 13.27 19.70 10.27
N ALA A 134 13.55 19.77 11.58
CA ALA A 134 14.06 18.63 12.34
C ALA A 134 13.06 17.46 12.37
N GLU A 135 11.75 17.74 12.47
CA GLU A 135 10.70 16.72 12.42
C GLU A 135 10.68 16.02 11.05
N VAL A 136 10.78 16.77 9.93
CA VAL A 136 10.85 16.18 8.58
C VAL A 136 12.05 15.25 8.46
N THR A 137 13.24 15.70 8.89
CA THR A 137 14.48 14.91 8.83
C THR A 137 14.36 13.63 9.64
N GLY A 138 13.96 13.72 10.91
CA GLY A 138 13.84 12.54 11.77
C GLY A 138 12.84 11.52 11.24
N ARG A 139 11.73 11.98 10.64
CA ARG A 139 10.75 11.07 10.00
C ARG A 139 11.30 10.42 8.73
N SER A 140 12.08 11.15 7.93
CA SER A 140 12.75 10.63 6.74
C SER A 140 13.79 9.56 7.11
N GLU A 141 14.54 9.78 8.19
CA GLU A 141 15.52 8.82 8.71
C GLU A 141 14.85 7.52 9.14
N VAL A 142 13.75 7.59 9.91
CA VAL A 142 12.98 6.40 10.33
C VAL A 142 12.50 5.58 9.12
N VAL A 143 11.94 6.24 8.10
CA VAL A 143 11.47 5.53 6.89
C VAL A 143 12.64 4.92 6.12
N THR A 144 13.78 5.61 6.05
CA THR A 144 14.98 5.11 5.36
C THR A 144 15.61 3.93 6.09
N GLU A 145 15.66 3.99 7.43
CA GLU A 145 16.14 2.90 8.28
C GLU A 145 15.24 1.66 8.17
N MET A 146 13.92 1.84 8.10
CA MET A 146 13.00 0.73 7.86
C MET A 146 13.19 0.11 6.48
N ALA A 147 13.42 0.92 5.45
CA ALA A 147 13.66 0.46 4.08
C ALA A 147 15.02 -0.24 3.88
N SER A 148 16.00 -0.01 4.75
CA SER A 148 17.30 -0.69 4.68
C SER A 148 17.33 -2.06 5.38
N ARG A 149 16.28 -2.38 6.15
CA ARG A 149 16.12 -3.64 6.89
C ARG A 149 15.30 -4.69 6.14
N THR A 150 14.65 -4.29 5.05
CA THR A 150 13.91 -5.13 4.10
C THR A 150 14.79 -5.57 2.94
#